data_AF-A0A7S1V4W6-F1
#
_entry.id   AF-A0A7S1V4W6-F1
#
_cell.length_a   1.000
_cell.length_b   1.000
_cell.length_c   1.000
_cell.angle_alpha   90.00
_cell.angle_beta   90.00
_cell.angle_gamma   90.00
#
_symmetry.space_group_name_H-M   'P 1'
#
loop_
_entity.id
_entity.type
_entity.pdbx_description
1 polymer ?
#
loop_
_entity_poly.entity_id
_entity_poly.type
_entity_poly.pdbx_seq_one_letter_code
_entity_poly.pdbx_strand_id
1 'polypeptide(L)'
;VWPAFWMTDEEHWPDHGEIDIVEGINTQTQAKTALHTRSECSQYAHVPSWAMTGTWDRATGIPDTFTGIPDTKTSVPADNCWNMAPHQWMNQGCVLVDDKEESLGGPINEQGGAVYAVEWDPENGYIKSWTFPRSEGIPANLQESMDSANSVGVTTTTSNSNSNSN
;
A
#
# COMPACT_ATOMS: atom_id res chain seq x y z
N VAL A 1 -14.07 8.25 -5.11
CA VAL A 1 -13.66 8.12 -3.69
C VAL A 1 -12.22 7.67 -3.64
N TRP A 2 -11.52 7.86 -2.52
CA TRP A 2 -10.13 7.44 -2.34
C TRP A 2 -9.97 6.89 -0.91
N PRO A 3 -10.33 5.62 -0.66
CA PRO A 3 -10.12 4.98 0.63
C PRO A 3 -8.64 4.63 0.86
N ALA A 4 -8.19 4.76 2.10
CA ALA A 4 -6.87 4.32 2.55
C ALA A 4 -6.95 3.75 3.98
N PHE A 5 -6.18 2.69 4.24
CA PHE A 5 -5.78 2.25 5.57
C PHE A 5 -4.25 2.25 5.60
N TRP A 6 -3.67 3.09 6.45
CA TRP A 6 -2.28 3.50 6.33
C TRP A 6 -1.70 3.89 7.69
N MET A 7 -0.38 3.99 7.76
CA MET A 7 0.37 4.42 8.95
C MET A 7 1.36 5.51 8.57
N THR A 8 1.41 6.59 9.36
CA THR A 8 2.41 7.64 9.21
C THR A 8 2.70 8.34 10.55
N ASP A 9 3.74 9.18 10.54
CA ASP A 9 3.87 10.29 11.47
C ASP A 9 3.46 11.59 10.76
N GLU A 10 2.22 12.03 11.03
CA GLU A 10 1.61 13.18 10.33
C GLU A 10 2.38 14.49 10.53
N GLU A 11 3.01 14.68 11.70
CA GLU A 11 3.73 15.93 12.03
C GLU A 11 5.00 16.09 11.21
N HIS A 12 5.61 14.97 10.82
CA HIS A 12 6.90 14.92 10.14
C HIS A 12 6.82 14.24 8.78
N TRP A 13 5.66 14.18 8.16
CA TRP A 13 5.55 13.64 6.80
C TRP A 13 6.20 14.59 5.77
N PRO A 14 6.91 14.08 4.74
CA PRO A 14 7.22 12.68 4.41
C PRO A 14 8.52 12.18 5.07
N ASP A 15 9.09 12.98 5.95
CA ASP A 15 10.38 12.79 6.57
C ASP A 15 10.43 11.51 7.44
N HIS A 16 9.33 11.11 8.07
CA HIS A 16 9.24 9.84 8.80
C HIS A 16 8.52 8.73 8.04
N GLY A 17 8.18 9.01 6.78
CA GLY A 17 7.60 8.05 5.86
C GLY A 17 6.13 7.69 6.11
N GLU A 18 5.64 6.82 5.25
CA GLU A 18 4.25 6.37 5.19
C GLU A 18 4.20 4.93 4.69
N ILE A 19 3.30 4.14 5.27
CA ILE A 19 2.99 2.77 4.86
C ILE A 19 1.51 2.70 4.54
N ASP A 20 1.18 2.64 3.25
CA ASP A 20 -0.18 2.40 2.79
C ASP A 20 -0.43 0.90 2.77
N ILE A 21 -1.20 0.41 3.74
CA ILE A 21 -1.50 -1.01 3.88
C ILE A 21 -2.48 -1.43 2.79
N VAL A 22 -3.53 -0.63 2.61
CA VAL A 22 -4.55 -0.79 1.57
C VAL A 22 -4.97 0.58 1.08
N GLU A 23 -4.80 0.82 -0.21
CA GLU A 23 -5.24 2.03 -0.87
C GLU A 23 -5.89 1.70 -2.22
N GLY A 24 -6.78 2.58 -2.68
CA GLY A 24 -7.13 2.66 -4.10
C GLY A 24 -7.99 3.87 -4.41
N ILE A 25 -8.21 4.10 -5.70
CA ILE A 25 -8.96 5.25 -6.19
C ILE A 25 -10.15 4.83 -7.05
N ASN A 26 -11.25 5.56 -6.86
CA ASN A 26 -12.47 5.47 -7.66
C ASN A 26 -13.08 4.06 -7.68
N THR A 27 -13.00 3.38 -8.82
CA THR A 27 -13.61 2.07 -9.08
C THR A 27 -12.58 0.95 -9.10
N GLN A 28 -11.39 1.19 -8.56
CA GLN A 28 -10.36 0.15 -8.45
C GLN A 28 -10.83 -1.00 -7.55
N THR A 29 -10.44 -2.18 -7.98
CA THR A 29 -10.82 -3.49 -7.44
C THR A 29 -9.60 -4.26 -6.94
N GLN A 30 -8.41 -3.86 -7.41
CA GLN A 30 -7.13 -4.33 -6.90
C GLN A 30 -6.62 -3.37 -5.81
N ALA A 31 -6.27 -3.91 -4.64
CA ALA A 31 -5.63 -3.16 -3.57
C ALA A 31 -4.23 -2.74 -4.00
N LYS A 32 -3.85 -1.53 -3.55
CA LYS A 32 -2.47 -1.06 -3.62
C LYS A 32 -1.88 -1.02 -2.22
N THR A 33 -0.64 -1.46 -2.10
CA THR A 33 0.22 -1.19 -0.95
C THR A 33 1.35 -0.29 -1.41
N ALA A 34 1.65 0.77 -0.67
CA ALA A 34 2.70 1.70 -1.02
C ALA A 34 3.59 2.05 0.17
N LEU A 35 4.82 2.47 -0.13
CA LEU A 35 5.68 3.15 0.81
C LEU A 35 6.08 4.51 0.25
N HIS A 36 6.02 5.53 1.11
CA HIS A 36 6.55 6.85 0.85
C HIS A 36 7.65 7.14 1.87
N THR A 37 8.80 7.60 1.39
CA THR A 37 10.00 7.79 2.19
C THR A 37 10.76 9.03 1.71
N ARG A 38 11.82 9.39 2.45
CA ARG A 38 12.87 10.29 1.95
C ARG A 38 13.66 9.62 0.81
N SER A 39 14.71 10.30 0.33
CA SER A 39 15.63 9.71 -0.64
C SER A 39 16.29 8.43 -0.10
N GLU A 40 16.87 7.65 -1.00
CA GLU A 40 17.70 6.46 -0.71
C GLU A 40 16.94 5.16 -0.37
N CYS A 41 15.61 5.12 -0.54
CA CYS A 41 14.85 3.88 -0.49
C CYS A 41 14.36 3.47 -1.89
N SER A 42 14.97 2.44 -2.47
CA SER A 42 14.53 1.84 -3.74
C SER A 42 14.39 0.33 -3.59
N GLN A 43 13.28 -0.21 -4.07
CA GLN A 43 12.98 -1.64 -4.10
C GLN A 43 13.56 -2.31 -5.36
N TYR A 44 14.00 -1.52 -6.34
CA TYR A 44 14.63 -2.03 -7.57
C TYR A 44 15.79 -2.97 -7.24
N ALA A 45 15.74 -4.19 -7.79
CA ALA A 45 16.70 -5.27 -7.56
C ALA A 45 16.83 -5.77 -6.09
N HIS A 46 16.12 -5.17 -5.14
CA HIS A 46 16.08 -5.59 -3.73
C HIS A 46 14.90 -6.51 -3.42
N VAL A 47 13.78 -6.34 -4.13
CA VAL A 47 12.62 -7.25 -4.05
C VAL A 47 12.64 -8.20 -5.25
N PRO A 48 12.99 -9.49 -5.07
CA PRO A 48 12.94 -10.45 -6.15
C PRO A 48 11.50 -10.78 -6.53
N SER A 49 11.26 -11.11 -7.80
CA SER A 49 9.90 -11.36 -8.32
C SER A 49 9.16 -12.53 -7.65
N TRP A 50 9.88 -13.44 -6.98
CA TRP A 50 9.27 -14.54 -6.23
C TRP A 50 8.84 -14.15 -4.82
N ALA A 51 9.22 -12.97 -4.33
CA ALA A 51 8.84 -12.46 -3.01
C ALA A 51 7.50 -11.71 -3.00
N MET A 52 6.87 -11.52 -4.17
CA MET A 52 5.57 -10.88 -4.34
C MET A 52 4.72 -11.69 -5.32
N THR A 53 3.40 -11.69 -5.15
CA THR A 53 2.44 -12.24 -6.13
C THR A 53 1.94 -11.18 -7.10
N GLY A 54 1.85 -9.93 -6.62
CA GLY A 54 1.43 -8.77 -7.38
C GLY A 54 2.48 -8.21 -8.33
N THR A 55 2.23 -7.00 -8.84
CA THR A 55 3.14 -6.28 -9.73
C THR A 55 3.35 -4.84 -9.28
N TRP A 56 4.51 -4.26 -9.61
CA TRP A 56 4.72 -2.83 -9.42
C TRP A 56 3.72 -2.03 -10.27
N ASP A 57 3.11 -1.02 -9.68
CA ASP A 57 2.36 0.00 -10.42
C ASP A 57 3.28 0.69 -11.44
N ARG A 58 2.72 1.30 -12.48
CA ARG A 58 3.52 1.86 -13.57
C ARG A 58 3.43 3.38 -13.63
N ALA A 59 4.58 4.03 -13.66
CA ALA A 59 4.70 5.44 -14.01
C ALA A 59 4.81 5.57 -15.54
N THR A 60 3.82 6.21 -16.16
CA THR A 60 3.77 6.52 -17.60
C THR A 60 3.35 7.98 -17.76
N GLY A 61 3.87 8.68 -18.75
CA GLY A 61 3.49 10.08 -19.00
C GLY A 61 4.25 11.11 -18.17
N ILE A 62 5.34 10.72 -17.50
CA ILE A 62 6.19 11.67 -16.76
C ILE A 62 6.74 12.70 -17.77
N PRO A 63 6.51 14.01 -17.56
CA PRO A 63 7.03 15.03 -18.47
C PRO A 63 8.55 15.04 -18.50
N ASP A 64 9.12 15.12 -19.71
CA ASP A 64 10.56 15.30 -19.87
C ASP A 64 11.02 16.60 -19.22
N THR A 65 12.07 16.53 -18.40
CA THR A 65 12.53 17.64 -17.56
C THR A 65 12.97 18.87 -18.37
N PHE A 66 13.37 18.70 -19.63
CA PHE A 66 13.85 19.80 -20.47
C PHE A 66 12.76 20.42 -21.34
N THR A 67 11.82 19.61 -21.81
CA THR A 67 10.80 20.02 -22.78
C THR A 67 9.41 20.20 -22.17
N GLY A 68 9.15 19.61 -21.00
CA GLY A 68 7.84 19.57 -20.37
C GLY A 68 6.80 18.74 -21.13
N ILE A 69 7.20 18.03 -22.18
CA ILE A 69 6.31 17.19 -22.98
C ILE A 69 6.13 15.84 -22.27
N PRO A 70 4.89 15.37 -22.03
CA PRO A 70 4.64 14.05 -21.44
C PRO A 70 5.25 12.91 -22.26
N ASP A 71 6.06 12.05 -21.63
CA ASP A 71 6.54 10.82 -22.26
C ASP A 71 5.50 9.70 -22.13
N THR A 72 4.66 9.57 -23.15
CA THR A 72 3.62 8.51 -23.22
C THR A 72 4.14 7.16 -23.72
N LYS A 73 5.42 7.06 -24.08
CA LYS A 73 6.02 5.83 -24.63
C LYS A 73 6.74 5.02 -23.57
N THR A 74 7.30 5.69 -22.57
CA THR A 74 8.03 5.05 -21.49
C THR A 74 7.10 4.73 -20.33
N SER A 75 7.15 3.47 -19.87
CA SER A 75 6.38 2.97 -18.74
C SER A 75 7.29 2.19 -17.80
N VAL A 76 7.64 2.80 -16.67
CA VAL A 76 8.58 2.22 -15.69
C VAL A 76 7.84 1.76 -14.43
N PRO A 77 8.31 0.69 -13.76
CA PRO A 77 7.83 0.31 -12.43
C PRO A 77 7.98 1.47 -11.44
N ALA A 78 6.96 1.66 -10.59
CA ALA A 78 7.04 2.53 -9.43
C ALA A 78 7.64 1.74 -8.25
N ASP A 79 8.95 1.51 -8.29
CA ASP A 79 9.70 0.72 -7.30
C ASP A 79 10.64 1.57 -6.42
N ASN A 80 10.68 2.88 -6.61
CA ASN A 80 11.41 3.82 -5.77
C ASN A 80 10.47 4.46 -4.74
N CYS A 81 10.75 4.27 -3.45
CA CYS A 81 9.87 4.74 -2.37
C CYS A 81 10.05 6.22 -2.05
N TRP A 82 11.03 6.89 -2.65
CA TRP A 82 11.22 8.31 -2.46
C TRP A 82 10.06 9.10 -3.08
N ASN A 83 9.39 9.91 -2.28
CA ASN A 83 8.26 10.72 -2.73
C ASN A 83 8.60 11.72 -3.86
N MET A 84 9.87 12.04 -4.07
CA MET A 84 10.35 12.93 -5.14
C MET A 84 11.22 12.21 -6.18
N ALA A 85 11.07 10.89 -6.34
CA ALA A 85 11.83 10.11 -7.31
C ALA A 85 11.63 10.63 -8.75
N PRO A 86 12.71 10.90 -9.52
CA PRO A 86 12.64 11.59 -10.82
C PRO A 86 12.04 10.75 -11.96
N HIS A 87 11.83 9.45 -11.75
CA HIS A 87 11.29 8.52 -12.76
C HIS A 87 9.89 8.01 -12.41
N GLN A 88 9.22 8.65 -11.46
CA GLN A 88 7.86 8.34 -11.02
C GLN A 88 7.07 9.64 -10.88
N TRP A 89 5.75 9.53 -10.71
CA TRP A 89 4.96 10.71 -10.37
C TRP A 89 5.36 11.21 -8.98
N MET A 90 5.27 12.54 -8.79
CA MET A 90 5.47 13.14 -7.48
C MET A 90 4.49 12.50 -6.50
N ASN A 91 5.03 12.10 -5.36
CA ASN A 91 4.32 11.37 -4.32
C ASN A 91 3.71 10.04 -4.76
N GLN A 92 4.25 9.38 -5.80
CA GLN A 92 3.80 8.04 -6.15
C GLN A 92 4.32 6.99 -5.16
N GLY A 93 5.54 7.16 -4.63
CA GLY A 93 6.18 6.15 -3.79
C GLY A 93 6.44 4.85 -4.55
N CYS A 94 6.81 3.79 -3.83
CA CYS A 94 6.95 2.46 -4.41
C CYS A 94 5.65 1.71 -4.16
N VAL A 95 4.97 1.27 -5.22
CA VAL A 95 3.57 0.81 -5.16
C VAL A 95 3.46 -0.60 -5.72
N LEU A 96 3.01 -1.54 -4.90
CA LEU A 96 2.62 -2.87 -5.31
C LEU A 96 1.10 -2.93 -5.51
N VAL A 97 0.70 -3.51 -6.64
CA VAL A 97 -0.69 -3.79 -6.99
C VAL A 97 -0.94 -5.28 -6.80
N ASP A 98 -1.95 -5.61 -6.00
CA ASP A 98 -2.42 -6.98 -5.78
C ASP A 98 -2.83 -7.61 -7.12
N ASP A 99 -2.52 -8.89 -7.33
CA ASP A 99 -2.85 -9.61 -8.56
C ASP A 99 -4.33 -10.01 -8.63
N LYS A 100 -5.09 -9.85 -7.55
CA LYS A 100 -6.51 -10.24 -7.45
C LYS A 100 -7.43 -9.03 -7.55
N GLU A 101 -8.43 -9.15 -8.42
CA GLU A 101 -9.52 -8.17 -8.56
C GLU A 101 -10.46 -8.13 -7.35
N GLU A 102 -10.36 -9.11 -6.46
CA GLU A 102 -11.16 -9.22 -5.24
C GLU A 102 -10.34 -8.85 -4.00
N SER A 103 -9.46 -7.87 -4.13
CA SER A 103 -8.64 -7.36 -3.02
C SER A 103 -9.06 -5.97 -2.54
N LEU A 104 -9.92 -5.25 -3.27
CA LEU A 104 -10.45 -3.94 -2.89
C LEU A 104 -11.88 -3.71 -3.41
N GLY A 105 -12.61 -2.80 -2.77
CA GLY A 105 -13.83 -2.22 -3.33
C GLY A 105 -15.03 -3.16 -3.34
N GLY A 106 -15.89 -3.00 -4.36
CA GLY A 106 -17.15 -3.75 -4.48
C GLY A 106 -16.98 -5.28 -4.41
N PRO A 107 -16.12 -5.88 -5.24
CA PRO A 107 -15.96 -7.33 -5.30
C PRO A 107 -15.58 -7.97 -3.95
N ILE A 108 -14.64 -7.38 -3.20
CA ILE A 108 -14.24 -7.93 -1.90
C ILE A 108 -15.31 -7.70 -0.83
N ASN A 109 -16.04 -6.58 -0.89
CA ASN A 109 -17.13 -6.29 0.03
C ASN A 109 -18.26 -7.32 -0.09
N GLU A 110 -18.61 -7.72 -1.31
CA GLU A 110 -19.62 -8.76 -1.58
C GLU A 110 -19.20 -10.14 -1.05
N GLN A 111 -17.90 -10.35 -0.81
CA GLN A 111 -17.32 -11.60 -0.28
C GLN A 111 -17.07 -11.55 1.23
N GLY A 112 -17.53 -10.51 1.92
CA GLY A 112 -17.35 -10.33 3.36
C GLY A 112 -16.00 -9.71 3.75
N GLY A 113 -15.27 -9.14 2.80
CA GLY A 113 -14.00 -8.45 3.01
C GLY A 113 -12.78 -9.37 3.03
N ALA A 114 -11.66 -8.80 3.45
CA ALA A 114 -10.38 -9.50 3.59
C ALA A 114 -9.74 -9.19 4.95
N VAL A 115 -8.75 -9.99 5.33
CA VAL A 115 -7.77 -9.61 6.34
C VAL A 115 -6.56 -9.05 5.62
N TYR A 116 -6.17 -7.83 5.98
CA TYR A 116 -4.94 -7.21 5.52
C TYR A 116 -3.94 -7.20 6.66
N ALA A 117 -2.73 -7.71 6.41
CA ALA A 117 -1.69 -7.86 7.42
C ALA A 117 -0.41 -7.18 6.96
N VAL A 118 0.29 -6.57 7.91
CA VAL A 118 1.63 -6.01 7.71
C VAL A 118 2.57 -6.56 8.77
N GLU A 119 3.73 -7.00 8.32
CA GLU A 119 4.89 -7.27 9.15
C GLU A 119 5.89 -6.13 8.97
N TRP A 120 6.25 -5.47 10.06
CA TRP A 120 7.31 -4.48 10.09
C TRP A 120 8.47 -5.01 10.93
N ASP A 121 9.59 -5.29 10.27
CA ASP A 121 10.80 -5.83 10.89
C ASP A 121 11.97 -4.86 10.67
N PRO A 122 12.19 -3.91 11.59
CA PRO A 122 13.29 -2.96 11.49
C PRO A 122 14.66 -3.60 11.73
N GLU A 123 14.73 -4.76 12.38
CA GLU A 123 15.99 -5.46 12.65
C GLU A 123 16.53 -6.12 11.37
N ASN A 124 15.64 -6.73 10.59
CA ASN A 124 15.98 -7.36 9.31
C ASN A 124 15.75 -6.44 8.10
N GLY A 125 15.22 -5.24 8.31
CA GLY A 125 15.13 -4.19 7.31
C GLY A 125 14.08 -4.43 6.24
N TYR A 126 12.93 -5.02 6.58
CA TYR A 126 11.84 -5.23 5.63
C TYR A 126 10.47 -4.86 6.20
N ILE A 127 9.58 -4.57 5.26
CA ILE A 127 8.15 -4.51 5.47
C ILE A 127 7.52 -5.51 4.49
N LYS A 128 6.58 -6.31 4.95
CA LYS A 128 5.82 -7.22 4.09
C LYS A 128 4.33 -6.99 4.31
N SER A 129 3.55 -7.07 3.25
CA SER A 129 2.09 -7.00 3.29
C SER A 129 1.46 -8.26 2.70
N TRP A 130 0.28 -8.60 3.20
CA TRP A 130 -0.54 -9.69 2.68
C TRP A 130 -2.02 -9.32 2.67
N THR A 131 -2.72 -9.76 1.63
CA THR A 131 -4.18 -9.75 1.52
C THR A 131 -4.72 -11.17 1.61
N PHE A 132 -5.62 -11.43 2.55
CA PHE A 132 -6.32 -12.71 2.69
C PHE A 132 -7.82 -12.51 2.49
N PRO A 133 -8.35 -12.65 1.26
CA PRO A 133 -9.80 -12.64 1.01
C PRO A 133 -10.49 -13.70 1.85
N ARG A 134 -11.59 -13.36 2.54
CA ARG A 134 -12.31 -14.33 3.38
C ARG A 134 -12.84 -15.51 2.57
N SER A 135 -13.16 -15.29 1.31
CA SER A 135 -13.61 -16.30 0.34
C SER A 135 -12.57 -17.39 0.06
N GLU A 136 -11.29 -17.11 0.22
CA GLU A 136 -10.19 -18.06 0.00
C GLU A 136 -9.73 -18.75 1.30
N GLY A 137 -10.27 -18.33 2.44
CA GLY A 137 -9.87 -18.78 3.77
C GLY A 137 -8.73 -17.97 4.36
N ILE A 138 -8.64 -17.99 5.70
CA ILE A 138 -7.64 -17.26 6.47
C ILE A 138 -6.67 -18.28 7.07
N PRO A 139 -5.34 -18.05 7.02
CA PRO A 139 -4.37 -18.94 7.66
C PRO A 139 -4.69 -19.19 9.14
N ALA A 140 -4.61 -20.44 9.58
CA ALA A 140 -5.05 -20.85 10.93
C ALA A 140 -4.37 -20.07 12.05
N ASN A 141 -3.05 -19.83 11.94
CA ASN A 141 -2.29 -19.04 12.90
C ASN A 141 -2.76 -17.58 12.98
N LEU A 142 -3.19 -17.01 11.86
CA LEU A 142 -3.74 -15.66 11.82
C LEU A 142 -5.15 -15.63 12.42
N GLN A 143 -5.97 -16.64 12.14
CA GLN A 143 -7.28 -16.80 12.75
C GLN A 143 -7.19 -16.92 14.28
N GLU A 144 -6.30 -17.78 14.78
CA GLU A 144 -6.02 -17.95 16.20
C GLU A 144 -5.56 -16.64 16.86
N SER A 145 -4.68 -15.88 16.18
CA SER A 145 -4.21 -14.59 16.67
C SER A 145 -5.35 -13.57 16.80
N MET A 146 -6.24 -13.47 15.80
CA MET A 146 -7.42 -12.61 15.86
C MET A 146 -8.41 -13.03 16.95
N ASP A 147 -8.66 -14.34 17.09
CA ASP A 147 -9.56 -14.86 18.12
C ASP A 147 -9.01 -14.59 19.52
N SER A 148 -7.69 -14.75 19.70
CA SER A 148 -7.02 -14.41 20.95
C SER A 148 -7.13 -12.91 21.27
N ALA A 149 -6.93 -12.03 20.30
CA ALA A 149 -7.05 -10.57 20.50
C ALA A 149 -8.49 -10.17 20.88
N ASN A 150 -9.49 -10.79 20.27
CA ASN A 150 -10.90 -10.58 20.60
C ASN A 150 -11.28 -11.13 21.99
N SER A 151 -10.64 -12.23 22.42
CA SER A 151 -10.88 -12.81 23.75
C SER A 151 -10.39 -11.92 24.91
N VAL A 152 -9.51 -10.95 24.64
CA VAL A 152 -8.97 -10.00 25.64
C VAL A 152 -9.94 -8.84 25.92
N GLY A 153 -11.11 -8.80 25.28
CA GLY A 153 -12.15 -7.81 25.61
C GLY A 153 -11.76 -6.38 25.25
N VAL A 154 -11.01 -6.19 24.17
CA VAL A 154 -10.78 -4.85 23.61
C VAL A 154 -12.13 -4.33 23.15
N THR A 155 -12.71 -3.44 23.96
CA THR A 155 -13.87 -2.64 23.57
C THR A 155 -13.39 -1.78 22.40
N THR A 156 -13.85 -2.09 21.19
CA THR A 156 -13.57 -1.28 19.99
C THR A 156 -13.98 0.15 20.30
N THR A 157 -13.00 1.00 20.64
CA THR A 157 -13.23 2.42 20.83
C THR A 157 -13.11 3.04 19.46
N THR A 158 -14.24 3.23 18.79
CA THR A 158 -14.34 4.02 17.57
C THR A 158 -14.05 5.49 17.92
N SER A 159 -12.80 5.91 17.79
CA SER A 159 -12.45 7.32 17.75
C SER A 159 -12.68 7.84 16.33
N ASN A 160 -13.83 8.47 16.10
CA ASN A 160 -14.06 9.30 14.92
C ASN A 160 -13.29 10.62 15.10
N SER A 161 -12.10 10.74 14.51
CA SER A 161 -11.44 12.02 14.30
C SER A 161 -11.94 12.62 12.98
N ASN A 162 -12.93 13.50 13.07
CA ASN A 162 -13.36 14.34 11.95
C ASN A 162 -12.46 15.58 11.93
N SER A 163 -11.40 15.59 11.12
CA SER A 163 -10.60 16.79 10.86
C SER A 163 -11.22 17.55 9.68
N ASN A 164 -12.23 18.38 9.97
CA ASN A 164 -12.58 19.48 9.06
C ASN A 164 -11.56 20.61 9.30
N SER A 165 -10.62 20.78 8.37
CA SER A 165 -9.79 21.98 8.29
C SER A 165 -10.55 23.11 7.59
N ASN A 166 -10.75 24.22 8.29
CA ASN A 166 -11.05 25.54 7.70
C ASN A 166 -9.77 26.16 7.14
#